data_AF-A0A1G4TKU4-F1
#
_entry.id   AF-A0A1G4TKU4-F1
#
_cell.length_a   1.000
_cell.length_b   1.000
_cell.length_c   1.000
_cell.angle_alpha   90.00
_cell.angle_beta   90.00
_cell.angle_gamma   90.00
#
_symmetry.space_group_name_H-M   'P 1'
#
loop_
_entity.id
_entity.type
_entity.pdbx_description
1 polymer ?
#
loop_
_entity_poly.entity_id
_entity_poly.type
_entity_poly.pdbx_seq_one_letter_code
_entity_poly.pdbx_strand_id
1 'polypeptide(L)'
;MALKTLEEMRKKLDDIMCQCIGKRISMYGYNRTSRFIKWYAKYYHNIDIDYVIDPDGSSGKSFEHGFFAPSVFKYDYKDVNSSVLWMTEVVTEDHLTYLDQIGFVKNQTWFDFYETIYDGDYVSECTEQDPFKKKKSGQRDIQFLEFLEWKFDCNFVEFVGCDSYVDGNANLSHGAPSKLSTQLELFPVLDQLRVNLSDEDAIFDFGCGKGGALVSFLDYGFKKVGG
;
A
#
# COMPACT_ATOMS: atom_id res chain seq x y z
N MET A 1 -5.89 -11.42 16.50
CA MET A 1 -6.43 -11.95 15.24
C MET A 1 -5.94 -11.10 14.07
N ALA A 2 -6.21 -9.80 14.06
CA ALA A 2 -5.71 -8.86 13.03
C ALA A 2 -4.19 -8.89 12.81
N LEU A 3 -3.37 -8.83 13.87
CA LEU A 3 -1.90 -8.87 13.71
C LEU A 3 -1.39 -10.16 13.04
N LYS A 4 -2.00 -11.32 13.34
CA LYS A 4 -1.67 -12.59 12.67
C LYS A 4 -2.04 -12.55 11.17
N THR A 5 -3.15 -11.89 10.83
CA THR A 5 -3.53 -11.68 9.44
C THR A 5 -2.55 -10.75 8.71
N LEU A 6 -1.97 -9.75 9.40
CA LEU A 6 -0.89 -8.96 8.82
C LEU A 6 0.37 -9.79 8.58
N GLU A 7 0.69 -10.76 9.43
CA GLU A 7 1.80 -11.70 9.20
C GLU A 7 1.60 -12.51 7.90
N GLU A 8 0.36 -12.87 7.54
CA GLU A 8 0.07 -13.54 6.26
C GLU A 8 0.42 -12.66 5.06
N MET A 9 0.02 -11.38 5.10
CA MET A 9 0.37 -10.42 4.05
C MET A 9 1.88 -10.18 4.00
N ARG A 10 2.52 -10.00 5.16
CA ARG A 10 3.97 -9.81 5.28
C ARG A 10 4.71 -10.98 4.65
N LYS A 11 4.34 -12.22 4.99
CA LYS A 11 4.94 -13.42 4.40
C LYS A 11 4.86 -13.41 2.88
N LYS A 12 3.69 -13.12 2.31
CA LYS A 12 3.50 -13.03 0.84
C LYS A 12 4.42 -11.97 0.21
N LEU A 13 4.57 -10.81 0.85
CA LEU A 13 5.47 -9.75 0.39
C LEU A 13 6.94 -10.15 0.56
N ASP A 14 7.32 -10.63 1.75
CA ASP A 14 8.67 -11.05 2.11
C ASP A 14 9.18 -12.15 1.16
N ASP A 15 8.33 -13.10 0.78
CA ASP A 15 8.66 -14.17 -0.16
C ASP A 15 9.06 -13.58 -1.54
N ILE A 16 8.39 -12.52 -2.02
CA ILE A 16 8.79 -11.81 -3.24
C ILE A 16 10.08 -11.02 -3.01
N MET A 17 10.14 -10.23 -1.93
CA MET A 17 11.26 -9.32 -1.65
C MET A 17 12.57 -10.06 -1.44
N CYS A 18 12.57 -11.18 -0.72
CA CYS A 18 13.76 -11.99 -0.49
C CYS A 18 14.37 -12.52 -1.80
N GLN A 19 13.54 -12.83 -2.79
CA GLN A 19 14.00 -13.25 -4.13
C GLN A 19 14.60 -12.10 -4.95
N CYS A 20 14.39 -10.86 -4.52
CA CYS A 20 14.77 -9.63 -5.20
C CYS A 20 16.00 -8.95 -4.57
N ILE A 21 16.48 -9.41 -3.41
CA ILE A 21 17.66 -8.85 -2.74
C ILE A 21 18.88 -8.88 -3.68
N GLY A 22 19.54 -7.73 -3.82
CA GLY A 22 20.72 -7.57 -4.67
C GLY A 22 20.43 -7.50 -6.18
N LYS A 23 19.16 -7.50 -6.59
CA LYS A 23 18.74 -7.31 -7.99
C LYS A 23 18.29 -5.86 -8.21
N ARG A 24 18.41 -5.39 -9.45
CA ARG A 24 17.79 -4.12 -9.87
C ARG A 24 16.30 -4.30 -10.03
N ILE A 25 15.51 -3.33 -9.59
CA ILE A 25 14.04 -3.41 -9.56
C ILE A 25 13.41 -2.33 -10.43
N SER A 26 12.60 -2.78 -11.38
CA SER A 26 11.65 -1.94 -12.12
C SER A 26 10.27 -2.08 -11.49
N MET A 27 9.55 -0.98 -11.27
CA MET A 27 8.19 -1.00 -10.76
C MET A 27 7.24 -0.43 -11.81
N TYR A 28 6.21 -1.20 -12.17
CA TYR A 28 5.19 -0.78 -13.13
C TYR A 28 3.94 -0.30 -12.40
N GLY A 29 3.58 0.96 -12.63
CA GLY A 29 2.48 1.68 -12.02
C GLY A 29 2.91 2.70 -10.97
N TYR A 30 2.19 3.82 -10.89
CA TYR A 30 2.40 4.83 -9.86
C TYR A 30 1.11 5.27 -9.15
N ASN A 31 0.69 4.46 -8.18
CA ASN A 31 -0.54 4.61 -7.41
C ASN A 31 -0.29 4.37 -5.91
N ARG A 32 -1.33 4.18 -5.09
CA ARG A 32 -1.17 3.92 -3.65
C ARG A 32 -0.48 2.58 -3.38
N THR A 33 -0.85 1.52 -4.10
CA THR A 33 -0.19 0.21 -4.06
C THR A 33 1.31 0.34 -4.30
N SER A 34 1.72 0.99 -5.39
CA SER A 34 3.15 1.08 -5.73
C SER A 34 3.96 1.88 -4.71
N ARG A 35 3.36 2.94 -4.13
CA ARG A 35 3.97 3.69 -3.02
C ARG A 35 4.13 2.85 -1.75
N PHE A 36 3.11 2.05 -1.41
CA PHE A 36 3.18 1.13 -0.27
C PHE A 36 4.24 0.05 -0.49
N ILE A 37 4.25 -0.61 -1.66
CA ILE A 37 5.22 -1.65 -2.00
C ILE A 37 6.65 -1.09 -1.98
N LYS A 38 6.87 0.09 -2.57
CA LYS A 38 8.17 0.77 -2.53
C LYS A 38 8.63 1.04 -1.10
N TRP A 39 7.77 1.57 -0.24
CA TRP A 39 8.11 1.78 1.16
C TRP A 39 8.38 0.47 1.88
N TYR A 40 7.53 -0.54 1.72
CA TYR A 40 7.68 -1.82 2.39
C TYR A 40 9.03 -2.46 2.04
N ALA A 41 9.37 -2.45 0.75
CA ALA A 41 10.66 -2.93 0.23
C ALA A 41 11.84 -2.17 0.84
N LYS A 42 11.78 -0.83 0.90
CA LYS A 42 12.85 -0.03 1.48
C LYS A 42 12.97 -0.20 2.99
N TYR A 43 11.84 -0.20 3.68
CA TYR A 43 11.75 -0.20 5.14
C TYR A 43 12.15 -1.55 5.74
N TYR A 44 11.62 -2.66 5.21
CA TYR A 44 11.85 -3.99 5.77
C TYR A 44 13.03 -4.73 5.13
N HIS A 45 13.34 -4.46 3.86
CA HIS A 45 14.33 -5.22 3.08
C HIS A 45 15.48 -4.39 2.53
N ASN A 46 15.47 -3.07 2.75
CA ASN A 46 16.44 -2.12 2.19
C ASN A 46 16.61 -2.27 0.66
N ILE A 47 15.52 -2.56 -0.05
CA ILE A 47 15.48 -2.62 -1.51
C ILE A 47 15.07 -1.24 -2.06
N ASP A 48 15.88 -0.69 -2.96
CA ASP A 48 15.57 0.53 -3.70
C ASP A 48 14.96 0.19 -5.06
N ILE A 49 14.14 1.11 -5.58
CA ILE A 49 13.52 0.98 -6.91
C ILE A 49 14.34 1.80 -7.91
N ASP A 50 14.90 1.14 -8.91
CA ASP A 50 15.74 1.78 -9.92
C ASP A 50 14.91 2.51 -10.99
N TYR A 51 13.77 1.92 -11.37
CA TYR A 51 12.91 2.46 -12.43
C TYR A 51 11.45 2.46 -11.99
N VAL A 52 10.78 3.59 -12.16
CA VAL A 52 9.31 3.70 -12.00
C VAL A 52 8.71 3.91 -13.38
N ILE A 53 8.04 2.88 -13.90
CA ILE A 53 7.29 2.94 -15.15
C ILE A 53 5.87 3.38 -14.83
N ASP A 54 5.48 4.55 -15.32
CA ASP A 54 4.15 5.14 -15.11
C ASP A 54 3.44 5.28 -16.45
N PRO A 55 2.47 4.41 -16.78
CA PRO A 55 1.75 4.45 -18.04
C PRO A 55 0.83 5.67 -18.18
N ASP A 56 0.26 6.16 -17.08
CA ASP A 56 -0.76 7.20 -17.09
C ASP A 56 -0.17 8.61 -17.09
N GLY A 57 1.01 8.79 -16.52
CA GLY A 57 1.75 10.06 -16.54
C GLY A 57 1.08 11.23 -15.78
N SER A 58 -0.10 10.99 -15.20
CA SER A 58 -1.05 12.00 -14.73
C SER A 58 -0.92 12.34 -13.23
N SER A 59 -0.10 11.59 -12.51
CA SER A 59 0.08 11.73 -11.06
C SER A 59 0.93 12.96 -10.70
N GLY A 60 0.62 13.63 -9.59
CA GLY A 60 1.46 14.70 -9.03
C GLY A 60 2.79 14.13 -8.55
N LYS A 61 3.78 14.08 -9.45
CA LYS A 61 5.04 13.35 -9.26
C LYS A 61 5.94 14.07 -8.26
N SER A 62 6.46 13.36 -7.26
CA SER A 62 7.59 13.89 -6.50
C SER A 62 8.83 13.87 -7.40
N PHE A 63 9.64 14.92 -7.34
CA PHE A 63 10.83 15.07 -8.20
C PHE A 63 11.97 14.09 -7.87
N GLU A 64 11.79 13.19 -6.90
CA GLU A 64 12.88 12.37 -6.39
C GLU A 64 13.33 11.28 -7.37
N HIS A 65 12.49 10.83 -8.31
CA HIS A 65 12.79 9.71 -9.21
C HIS A 65 12.49 10.03 -10.67
N GLY A 66 13.26 9.42 -11.57
CA GLY A 66 12.93 9.39 -13.00
C GLY A 66 11.68 8.54 -13.21
N PHE A 67 10.62 9.16 -13.72
CA PHE A 67 9.44 8.45 -14.20
C PHE A 67 9.61 8.13 -15.67
N PHE A 68 9.28 6.90 -16.04
CA PHE A 68 9.50 6.38 -17.37
C PHE A 68 8.16 5.97 -18.00
N ALA A 69 8.01 6.23 -19.29
CA ALA A 69 6.89 5.65 -20.04
C ALA A 69 7.17 4.16 -20.31
N PRO A 70 6.14 3.32 -20.52
CA PRO A 70 6.32 1.89 -20.83
C PRO A 70 7.25 1.59 -22.00
N SER A 71 7.45 2.54 -22.91
CA SER A 71 8.39 2.43 -24.03
C SER A 71 9.85 2.22 -23.62
N VAL A 72 10.25 2.43 -22.37
CA VAL A 72 11.62 2.18 -21.92
C VAL A 72 12.07 0.73 -22.05
N PHE A 73 11.15 -0.22 -21.92
CA PHE A 73 11.43 -1.65 -22.13
C PHE A 73 11.78 -1.95 -23.60
N LYS A 74 11.11 -1.28 -24.55
CA LYS A 74 11.38 -1.43 -25.99
C LYS A 74 12.80 -1.02 -26.37
N TYR A 75 13.30 0.04 -25.75
CA TYR A 75 14.63 0.58 -26.04
C TYR A 75 15.72 0.03 -25.10
N ASP A 76 15.33 -0.85 -24.17
CA ASP A 76 16.17 -1.36 -23.09
C ASP A 76 17.00 -0.26 -22.42
N TYR A 77 16.33 0.85 -22.06
CA TYR A 77 17.01 2.03 -21.53
C TYR A 77 17.78 1.68 -20.25
N LYS A 78 19.11 1.85 -20.26
CA LYS A 78 20.00 1.50 -19.13
C LYS A 78 19.83 0.04 -18.65
N ASP A 79 19.64 -0.87 -19.61
CA ASP A 79 19.50 -2.30 -19.35
C ASP A 79 18.29 -2.60 -18.43
N VAL A 80 17.20 -1.85 -18.58
CA VAL A 80 15.96 -2.02 -17.79
C VAL A 80 15.38 -3.43 -17.94
N ASN A 81 15.57 -4.09 -19.09
CA ASN A 81 15.09 -5.46 -19.32
C ASN A 81 15.86 -6.49 -18.47
N SER A 82 17.02 -6.13 -17.94
CA SER A 82 17.79 -6.97 -17.00
C SER A 82 17.42 -6.72 -15.52
N SER A 83 16.41 -5.90 -15.25
CA SER A 83 15.85 -5.72 -13.89
C SER A 83 14.73 -6.72 -13.62
N VAL A 84 14.44 -6.98 -12.35
CA VAL A 84 13.21 -7.67 -11.96
C VAL A 84 12.06 -6.68 -12.00
N LEU A 85 10.97 -7.04 -12.67
CA LEU A 85 9.78 -6.21 -12.80
C LEU A 85 8.77 -6.53 -11.69
N TRP A 86 8.36 -5.51 -10.95
CA TRP A 86 7.26 -5.56 -10.00
C TRP A 86 6.02 -4.94 -10.64
N MET A 87 5.01 -5.76 -10.92
CA MET A 87 3.72 -5.30 -11.40
C MET A 87 2.88 -4.86 -10.20
N THR A 88 2.66 -3.55 -10.08
CA THR A 88 1.89 -2.91 -9.00
C THR A 88 0.56 -2.34 -9.49
N GLU A 89 0.15 -2.78 -10.67
CA GLU A 89 -1.15 -2.57 -11.31
C GLU A 89 -1.72 -3.93 -11.71
N VAL A 90 -3.03 -3.96 -11.97
CA VAL A 90 -3.70 -5.17 -12.43
C VAL A 90 -3.14 -5.58 -13.79
N VAL A 91 -2.68 -6.83 -13.88
CA VAL A 91 -2.13 -7.38 -15.12
C VAL A 91 -3.24 -7.62 -16.13
N THR A 92 -3.00 -7.19 -17.37
CA THR A 92 -3.92 -7.37 -18.52
C THR A 92 -3.33 -8.36 -19.51
N GLU A 93 -4.13 -8.83 -20.47
CA GLU A 93 -3.63 -9.70 -21.55
C GLU A 93 -2.53 -9.02 -22.39
N ASP A 94 -2.62 -7.71 -22.57
CA ASP A 94 -1.60 -6.92 -23.27
C ASP A 94 -0.27 -6.93 -22.51
N HIS A 95 -0.31 -6.80 -21.17
CA HIS A 95 0.88 -6.93 -20.33
C HIS A 95 1.50 -8.33 -20.49
N LEU A 96 0.70 -9.40 -20.41
CA LEU A 96 1.20 -10.77 -20.53
C LEU A 96 1.87 -11.02 -21.90
N THR A 97 1.22 -10.59 -22.97
CA THR A 97 1.75 -10.71 -24.34
C THR A 97 3.05 -9.95 -24.49
N TYR A 98 3.11 -8.73 -23.94
CA TYR A 98 4.32 -7.91 -24.01
C TYR A 98 5.47 -8.52 -23.23
N LEU A 99 5.24 -8.96 -21.99
CA LEU A 99 6.25 -9.58 -21.13
C LEU A 99 6.81 -10.87 -21.72
N ASP A 100 5.96 -11.70 -22.34
CA ASP A 100 6.40 -12.91 -23.05
C ASP A 100 7.34 -12.58 -24.23
N GLN A 101 7.00 -11.56 -25.03
CA GLN A 101 7.83 -11.13 -26.17
C GLN A 101 9.22 -10.65 -25.76
N ILE A 102 9.35 -10.00 -24.61
CA ILE A 102 10.64 -9.52 -24.09
C ILE A 102 11.38 -10.58 -23.25
N GLY A 103 10.80 -11.78 -23.08
CA GLY A 103 11.42 -12.91 -22.39
C GLY A 103 11.31 -12.88 -20.86
N PHE A 104 10.35 -12.13 -20.31
CA PHE A 104 10.12 -12.07 -18.87
C PHE A 104 9.34 -13.31 -18.39
N VAL A 105 9.87 -13.97 -17.37
CA VAL A 105 9.31 -15.20 -16.78
C VAL A 105 8.67 -14.88 -15.43
N LYS A 106 7.38 -15.20 -15.30
CA LYS A 106 6.60 -14.96 -14.07
C LYS A 106 7.23 -15.69 -12.89
N ASN A 107 7.26 -15.02 -11.73
CA ASN A 107 7.87 -15.47 -10.48
C ASN A 107 9.39 -15.71 -10.56
N GLN A 108 10.06 -15.19 -11.59
CA GLN A 108 11.52 -15.25 -11.72
C GLN A 108 12.11 -13.89 -12.07
N THR A 109 11.62 -13.30 -13.16
CA THR A 109 12.03 -11.97 -13.63
C THR A 109 10.92 -10.93 -13.49
N TRP A 110 9.68 -11.34 -13.21
CA TRP A 110 8.64 -10.44 -12.77
C TRP A 110 7.67 -11.05 -11.76
N PHE A 111 7.01 -10.20 -10.97
CA PHE A 111 6.06 -10.58 -9.94
C PHE A 111 4.75 -9.79 -10.06
N ASP A 112 3.62 -10.49 -9.96
CA ASP A 112 2.28 -9.92 -9.88
C ASP A 112 1.88 -9.76 -8.41
N PHE A 113 1.89 -8.52 -7.91
CA PHE A 113 1.53 -8.26 -6.51
C PHE A 113 0.03 -8.44 -6.26
N TYR A 114 -0.82 -8.12 -7.22
CA TYR A 114 -2.28 -8.24 -7.05
C TYR A 114 -2.73 -9.69 -6.97
N GLU A 115 -2.23 -10.52 -7.88
CA GLU A 115 -2.48 -11.96 -7.84
C GLU A 115 -1.90 -12.57 -6.56
N THR A 116 -0.67 -12.20 -6.17
CA THR A 116 -0.05 -12.78 -4.97
C THR A 116 -0.82 -12.42 -3.70
N ILE A 117 -1.28 -11.17 -3.55
CA ILE A 117 -1.91 -10.70 -2.32
C ILE A 117 -3.37 -11.13 -2.22
N TYR A 118 -4.14 -10.91 -3.28
CA TYR A 118 -5.60 -11.08 -3.29
C TYR A 118 -6.09 -12.35 -3.98
N ASP A 119 -5.21 -13.14 -4.61
CA ASP A 119 -5.57 -14.38 -5.29
C ASP A 119 -6.71 -14.19 -6.32
N GLY A 120 -6.74 -13.03 -6.99
CA GLY A 120 -7.76 -12.64 -7.97
C GLY A 120 -8.93 -11.80 -7.41
N ASP A 121 -9.08 -11.69 -6.08
CA ASP A 121 -10.16 -10.94 -5.43
C ASP A 121 -9.78 -9.47 -5.11
N TYR A 122 -9.27 -8.77 -6.13
CA TYR A 122 -8.79 -7.39 -6.02
C TYR A 122 -9.81 -6.34 -6.48
N VAL A 123 -11.06 -6.73 -6.75
CA VAL A 123 -12.15 -5.81 -7.08
C VAL A 123 -13.29 -5.97 -6.08
N SER A 124 -13.80 -4.84 -5.59
CA SER A 124 -14.86 -4.77 -4.59
C SER A 124 -16.10 -4.11 -5.17
N GLU A 125 -17.27 -4.65 -4.88
CA GLU A 125 -18.54 -3.97 -5.13
C GLU A 125 -19.22 -3.65 -3.80
N CYS A 126 -19.54 -2.37 -3.58
CA CYS A 126 -20.23 -1.91 -2.39
C CYS A 126 -21.37 -0.98 -2.79
N THR A 127 -22.59 -1.36 -2.47
CA THR A 127 -23.81 -0.57 -2.73
C THR A 127 -24.28 0.22 -1.51
N GLU A 128 -23.64 0.02 -0.35
CA GLU A 128 -23.95 0.72 0.90
C GLU A 128 -23.76 2.23 0.75
N GLN A 129 -24.77 2.97 1.22
CA GLN A 129 -24.82 4.43 1.16
C GLN A 129 -24.50 5.04 2.53
N ASP A 130 -24.66 4.30 3.62
CA ASP A 130 -24.25 4.72 4.95
C ASP A 130 -22.73 4.96 4.95
N PRO A 131 -22.25 6.20 5.12
CA PRO A 131 -20.83 6.53 5.02
C PRO A 131 -19.98 5.83 6.10
N PHE A 132 -20.58 5.38 7.21
CA PHE A 132 -19.89 4.65 8.26
C PHE A 132 -19.71 3.16 7.93
N LYS A 133 -20.55 2.61 7.06
CA LYS A 133 -20.51 1.20 6.63
C LYS A 133 -20.01 1.02 5.20
N LYS A 134 -19.97 2.10 4.42
CA LYS A 134 -19.49 2.10 3.04
C LYS A 134 -18.05 1.65 2.98
N LYS A 135 -17.82 0.57 2.24
CA LYS A 135 -16.49 0.05 1.90
C LYS A 135 -16.08 0.55 0.53
N LYS A 136 -14.77 0.47 0.27
CA LYS A 136 -14.23 0.84 -1.03
C LYS A 136 -14.85 -0.03 -2.12
N SER A 137 -15.23 0.62 -3.22
CA SER A 137 -15.67 -0.03 -4.45
C SER A 137 -14.63 0.18 -5.55
N GLY A 138 -14.55 -0.75 -6.50
CA GLY A 138 -13.53 -0.81 -7.52
C GLY A 138 -12.28 -1.55 -7.06
N GLN A 139 -11.13 -1.21 -7.65
CA GLN A 139 -9.85 -1.89 -7.41
C GLN A 139 -9.34 -1.66 -5.99
N ARG A 140 -8.94 -2.73 -5.33
CA ARG A 140 -8.29 -2.69 -4.01
C ARG A 140 -6.89 -2.09 -4.12
N ASP A 141 -6.43 -1.35 -3.13
CA ASP A 141 -5.01 -1.01 -2.99
C ASP A 141 -4.34 -2.06 -2.11
N ILE A 142 -3.10 -2.42 -2.43
CA ILE A 142 -2.28 -3.27 -1.56
C ILE A 142 -1.71 -2.37 -0.47
N GLN A 143 -2.30 -2.47 0.71
CA GLN A 143 -1.86 -1.85 1.95
C GLN A 143 -2.42 -2.64 3.14
N PHE A 144 -1.79 -2.56 4.31
CA PHE A 144 -2.18 -3.38 5.47
C PHE A 144 -3.64 -3.21 5.88
N LEU A 145 -4.13 -1.96 5.97
CA LEU A 145 -5.48 -1.71 6.46
C LEU A 145 -6.55 -2.18 5.47
N GLU A 146 -6.31 -2.05 4.17
CA GLU A 146 -7.22 -2.55 3.13
C GLU A 146 -7.17 -4.08 3.00
N PHE A 147 -6.02 -4.70 3.27
CA PHE A 147 -5.94 -6.15 3.41
C PHE A 147 -6.78 -6.66 4.60
N LEU A 148 -6.78 -5.93 5.72
CA LEU A 148 -7.65 -6.26 6.86
C LEU A 148 -9.14 -6.03 6.54
N GLU A 149 -9.49 -4.96 5.84
CA GLU A 149 -10.87 -4.76 5.35
C GLU A 149 -11.34 -5.95 4.50
N TRP A 150 -10.49 -6.41 3.58
CA TRP A 150 -10.79 -7.58 2.74
C TRP A 150 -11.00 -8.85 3.56
N LYS A 151 -10.16 -9.11 4.57
CA LYS A 151 -10.25 -10.32 5.39
C LYS A 151 -11.39 -10.31 6.40
N PHE A 152 -11.77 -9.16 6.92
CA PHE A 152 -12.73 -9.04 8.04
C PHE A 152 -14.04 -8.35 7.66
N ASP A 153 -14.21 -7.97 6.40
CA ASP A 153 -15.37 -7.25 5.87
C ASP A 153 -15.70 -5.97 6.66
N CYS A 154 -14.68 -5.15 6.91
CA CYS A 154 -14.77 -3.93 7.72
C CYS A 154 -14.35 -2.68 6.95
N ASN A 155 -14.39 -1.51 7.61
CA ASN A 155 -14.12 -0.21 6.99
C ASN A 155 -13.08 0.63 7.77
N PHE A 156 -11.82 0.55 7.36
CA PHE A 156 -10.69 1.36 7.79
C PHE A 156 -10.32 2.50 6.83
N VAL A 157 -10.42 2.33 5.51
CA VAL A 157 -9.80 3.19 4.50
C VAL A 157 -10.74 4.18 3.85
N GLU A 158 -12.03 3.86 3.74
CA GLU A 158 -12.96 4.78 3.08
C GLU A 158 -13.11 6.09 3.84
N PHE A 159 -13.09 7.18 3.09
CA PHE A 159 -13.17 8.50 3.69
C PHE A 159 -14.59 8.78 4.19
N VAL A 160 -14.72 9.10 5.49
CA VAL A 160 -15.98 9.61 6.04
C VAL A 160 -15.90 11.13 6.04
N GLY A 161 -16.71 11.75 5.18
CA GLY A 161 -16.76 13.20 5.01
C GLY A 161 -17.30 13.91 6.24
N CYS A 162 -16.90 15.18 6.40
CA CYS A 162 -17.44 16.07 7.42
C CYS A 162 -18.98 16.17 7.40
N ASP A 163 -19.55 16.20 6.20
CA ASP A 163 -21.00 16.25 5.96
C ASP A 163 -21.74 15.00 6.50
N SER A 164 -21.01 13.92 6.79
CA SER A 164 -21.56 12.69 7.38
C SER A 164 -21.71 12.77 8.90
N TYR A 165 -21.08 13.75 9.56
CA TYR A 165 -21.10 13.88 11.03
C TYR A 165 -22.03 14.98 11.54
N VAL A 166 -22.36 15.97 10.71
CA VAL A 166 -23.13 17.13 11.15
C VAL A 166 -24.24 17.44 10.15
N ASP A 167 -25.46 17.63 10.64
CA ASP A 167 -26.54 18.27 9.87
C ASP A 167 -25.98 19.57 9.27
N GLY A 168 -26.15 19.76 7.96
CA GLY A 168 -25.39 20.67 7.08
C GLY A 168 -25.42 22.18 7.35
N ASN A 169 -25.50 22.63 8.61
CA ASN A 169 -25.47 24.01 9.06
C ASN A 169 -24.43 24.31 10.16
N ALA A 170 -23.64 23.34 10.61
CA ALA A 170 -22.53 23.64 11.51
C ALA A 170 -21.27 24.00 10.71
N ASN A 171 -20.89 25.27 10.72
CA ASN A 171 -19.56 25.70 10.28
C ASN A 171 -18.49 24.92 11.05
N LEU A 172 -17.89 23.90 10.42
CA LEU A 172 -16.68 23.23 10.87
C LEU A 172 -15.48 24.18 10.72
N SER A 173 -15.52 25.27 11.48
CA SER A 173 -14.41 26.22 11.57
C SER A 173 -13.19 25.61 12.27
N HIS A 174 -13.36 24.47 12.95
CA HIS A 174 -12.33 23.87 13.81
C HIS A 174 -12.22 22.32 13.69
N GLY A 175 -13.02 21.67 12.84
CA GLY A 175 -12.99 20.22 12.66
C GLY A 175 -12.41 19.84 11.30
N ALA A 176 -11.21 19.25 11.28
CA ALA A 176 -10.62 18.73 10.06
C ALA A 176 -11.05 17.27 9.85
N PRO A 177 -11.42 16.86 8.63
CA PRO A 177 -11.70 15.47 8.35
C PRO A 177 -10.45 14.60 8.59
N SER A 178 -10.59 13.49 9.32
CA SER A 178 -9.47 12.60 9.59
C SER A 178 -9.09 11.84 8.31
N LYS A 179 -7.93 12.13 7.75
CA LYS A 179 -7.30 11.26 6.76
C LYS A 179 -6.52 10.18 7.49
N LEU A 180 -6.70 8.93 7.07
CA LEU A 180 -6.04 7.77 7.65
C LEU A 180 -4.52 7.96 7.59
N SER A 181 -3.85 7.82 8.73
CA SER A 181 -2.40 7.63 8.78
C SER A 181 -2.15 6.13 8.82
N THR A 182 -1.46 5.60 7.81
CA THR A 182 -1.14 4.17 7.72
C THR A 182 0.25 3.92 8.27
N GLN A 183 0.66 2.65 8.35
CA GLN A 183 2.02 2.28 8.73
C GLN A 183 3.08 2.96 7.85
N LEU A 184 2.78 3.19 6.57
CA LEU A 184 3.63 3.92 5.61
C LEU A 184 4.06 5.29 6.13
N GLU A 185 3.11 6.05 6.72
CA GLU A 185 3.39 7.39 7.24
C GLU A 185 3.87 7.37 8.70
N LEU A 186 3.33 6.46 9.52
CA LEU A 186 3.57 6.45 10.96
C LEU A 186 4.93 5.86 11.34
N PHE A 187 5.30 4.70 10.78
CA PHE A 187 6.46 3.95 11.26
C PHE A 187 7.77 4.72 11.06
N PRO A 188 8.04 5.36 9.91
CA PRO A 188 9.25 6.16 9.74
C PRO A 188 9.39 7.29 10.76
N VAL A 189 8.27 7.91 11.18
CA VAL A 189 8.28 8.97 12.20
C VAL A 189 8.60 8.38 13.57
N LEU A 190 7.96 7.27 13.93
CA LEU A 190 8.17 6.60 15.22
C LEU A 190 9.61 6.11 15.39
N ASP A 191 10.23 5.59 14.33
CA ASP A 191 11.63 5.15 14.34
C ASP A 191 12.59 6.33 14.55
N GLN A 192 12.33 7.47 13.92
CA GLN A 192 13.13 8.69 14.11
C GLN A 192 13.04 9.22 15.54
N LEU A 193 11.88 9.05 16.18
CA LEU A 193 11.67 9.43 17.58
C LEU A 193 12.32 8.44 18.57
N ARG A 194 12.80 7.28 18.10
CA ARG A 194 13.41 6.23 18.94
C ARG A 194 12.53 5.87 20.13
N VAL A 195 11.25 5.66 19.86
CA VAL A 195 10.27 5.31 20.90
C VAL A 195 10.69 4.00 21.57
N ASN A 196 10.98 4.04 22.87
CA ASN A 196 11.26 2.86 23.68
C ASN A 196 9.96 2.39 24.34
N LEU A 197 9.44 1.25 23.90
CA LEU A 197 8.17 0.70 24.38
C LEU A 197 8.40 -0.23 25.57
N SER A 198 7.57 -0.09 26.59
CA SER A 198 7.58 -0.88 27.82
C SER A 198 6.18 -1.37 28.17
N ASP A 199 6.09 -2.54 28.81
CA ASP A 199 4.82 -3.09 29.32
C ASP A 199 4.22 -2.21 30.43
N GLU A 200 5.04 -1.37 31.06
CA GLU A 200 4.63 -0.41 32.10
C GLU A 200 4.16 0.94 31.55
N ASP A 201 4.23 1.14 30.22
CA ASP A 201 3.80 2.40 29.61
C ASP A 201 2.32 2.68 29.89
N ALA A 202 1.98 3.98 29.91
CA ALA A 202 0.60 4.42 29.95
C ALA A 202 -0.14 4.06 28.66
N ILE A 203 -1.48 4.12 28.69
CA ILE A 203 -2.28 3.93 27.48
C ILE A 203 -1.98 5.06 26.50
N PHE A 204 -1.55 4.70 25.29
CA PHE A 204 -1.46 5.63 24.18
C PHE A 204 -2.87 5.85 23.61
N ASP A 205 -3.51 6.94 24.03
CA ASP A 205 -4.85 7.32 23.59
C ASP A 205 -4.76 8.14 22.29
N PHE A 206 -5.26 7.57 21.20
CA PHE A 206 -5.31 8.18 19.88
C PHE A 206 -6.77 8.35 19.46
N GLY A 207 -7.41 9.40 19.98
CA GLY A 207 -8.82 9.71 19.77
C GLY A 207 -9.18 10.25 18.38
N CYS A 208 -8.62 9.71 17.29
CA CYS A 208 -9.07 10.05 15.94
C CYS A 208 -9.04 8.89 14.93
N GLY A 209 -10.04 8.87 14.04
CA GLY A 209 -10.18 7.90 12.95
C GLY A 209 -11.03 6.67 13.28
N LYS A 210 -11.11 5.72 12.36
CA LYS A 210 -11.93 4.49 12.46
C LYS A 210 -11.18 3.31 13.10
N GLY A 211 -10.24 3.58 14.01
CA GLY A 211 -9.42 2.55 14.67
C GLY A 211 -8.24 2.00 13.85
N GLY A 212 -8.04 2.39 12.58
CA GLY A 212 -6.88 1.94 11.79
C GLY A 212 -5.53 2.40 12.35
N ALA A 213 -5.48 3.56 13.01
CA ALA A 213 -4.30 4.02 13.74
C ALA A 213 -4.01 3.12 14.96
N LEU A 214 -5.03 2.67 15.69
CA LEU A 214 -4.87 1.73 16.81
C LEU A 214 -4.20 0.44 16.34
N VAL A 215 -4.66 -0.12 15.22
CA VAL A 215 -4.03 -1.29 14.59
C VAL A 215 -2.58 -1.02 14.23
N SER A 216 -2.27 0.16 13.68
CA SER A 216 -0.91 0.54 13.30
C SER A 216 0.02 0.67 14.52
N PHE A 217 -0.43 1.28 15.62
CA PHE A 217 0.37 1.37 16.86
C PHE A 217 0.57 0.00 17.53
N LEU A 218 -0.47 -0.85 17.54
CA LEU A 218 -0.35 -2.23 18.00
C LEU A 218 0.66 -3.03 17.16
N ASP A 219 0.64 -2.86 15.83
CA ASP A 219 1.57 -3.51 14.90
C ASP A 219 3.01 -2.99 15.08
N TYR A 220 3.20 -1.70 15.35
CA TYR A 220 4.51 -1.12 15.67
C TYR A 220 5.09 -1.68 16.98
N GLY A 221 4.22 -2.05 17.94
CA GLY A 221 4.62 -2.75 19.17
C GLY A 221 4.02 -2.19 20.46
N PHE A 222 3.22 -1.11 20.40
CA PHE A 222 2.56 -0.58 21.58
C PHE A 222 1.66 -1.65 22.20
N LYS A 223 1.64 -1.76 23.52
CA LYS A 223 0.86 -2.79 24.24
C LYS A 223 -0.49 -2.29 24.73
N LYS A 224 -0.57 -0.99 25.02
CA LYS A 224 -1.75 -0.33 25.57
C LYS A 224 -2.11 0.84 24.68
N VAL A 225 -3.14 0.67 23.85
CA VAL A 225 -3.63 1.70 22.92
C VAL A 225 -5.12 1.88 23.14
N GLY A 226 -5.58 3.13 23.18
CA GLY A 226 -6.99 3.50 23.33
C GLY A 226 -7.44 4.43 22.21
N GLY A 227 -8.74 4.41 21.90
CA GLY A 227 -9.37 5.28 20.90
C GLY A 227 -10.83 4.93 20.67
#